data_AF-A0A952T5K5-F1
#
_entry.id   AF-A0A952T5K5-F1
#
_cell.length_a   1.000
_cell.length_b   1.000
_cell.length_c   1.000
_cell.angle_alpha   90.00
_cell.angle_beta   90.00
_cell.angle_gamma   90.00
#
_symmetry.space_group_name_H-M   'P 1'
#
loop_
_entity.id
_entity.type
_entity.pdbx_description
1 polymer ?
#
loop_
_entity_poly.entity_id
_entity_poly.type
_entity_poly.pdbx_seq_one_letter_code
_entity_poly.pdbx_strand_id
1 'polypeptide(L)'
;MNKIPQSLDNQLLDLIDGTLSASDKEKLEQQLATSPELKKRFDELVQVNYTLKSSALEQPSKNFTQLVMTKLNSNPVHTGLSARNGLLLLAGVLVAIGIGSLLLANGVFDSPGSIDLNNMVLQNQYIKEPLPSIPFNGKLVVNIIIMLNIILAFLVLDRTVLKPWFDKRANMHY
;
A
#
# COMPACT_ATOMS: atom_id res chain seq x y z
N MET A 1 -21.40 14.50 -38.83
CA MET A 1 -20.57 13.31 -39.05
C MET A 1 -21.14 12.16 -38.24
N ASN A 2 -21.63 11.10 -38.90
CA ASN A 2 -22.00 9.87 -38.23
C ASN A 2 -20.75 9.30 -37.55
N LYS A 3 -20.83 9.07 -36.24
CA LYS A 3 -19.71 8.49 -35.50
C LYS A 3 -19.73 6.99 -35.76
N ILE A 4 -18.65 6.48 -36.36
CA ILE A 4 -18.41 5.03 -36.41
C ILE A 4 -18.32 4.52 -34.96
N PRO A 5 -18.87 3.34 -34.65
CA PRO A 5 -18.73 2.73 -33.34
C PRO A 5 -17.25 2.59 -32.95
N GLN A 6 -16.91 2.95 -31.72
CA GLN A 6 -15.53 2.94 -31.22
C GLN A 6 -14.87 1.56 -31.30
N SER A 7 -15.65 0.47 -31.16
CA SER A 7 -15.16 -0.90 -31.32
C SER A 7 -14.67 -1.20 -32.74
N LEU A 8 -15.33 -0.62 -33.74
CA LEU A 8 -15.00 -0.82 -35.14
C LEU A 8 -13.79 0.06 -35.52
N ASP A 9 -13.70 1.26 -34.96
CA ASP A 9 -12.54 2.14 -35.11
C ASP A 9 -11.25 1.48 -34.56
N ASN A 10 -11.34 0.81 -33.40
CA ASN A 10 -10.22 0.03 -32.86
C ASN A 10 -9.81 -1.12 -33.77
N GLN A 11 -10.77 -1.83 -34.38
CA GLN A 11 -10.47 -2.90 -35.34
C GLN A 11 -9.77 -2.39 -36.61
N LEU A 12 -10.07 -1.16 -37.05
CA LEU A 12 -9.35 -0.52 -38.16
C LEU A 12 -7.90 -0.20 -37.77
N LEU A 13 -7.66 0.24 -36.52
CA LEU A 13 -6.30 0.46 -36.00
C LEU A 13 -5.52 -0.85 -35.88
N ASP A 14 -6.12 -1.89 -35.33
CA ASP A 14 -5.51 -3.22 -35.22
C ASP A 14 -5.19 -3.82 -36.61
N LEU A 15 -5.99 -3.50 -37.64
CA LEU A 15 -5.70 -3.86 -39.03
C LEU A 15 -4.46 -3.11 -39.57
N ILE A 16 -4.32 -1.83 -39.25
CA ILE A 16 -3.17 -0.99 -39.63
C ILE A 16 -1.89 -1.43 -38.91
N ASP A 17 -2.00 -1.88 -37.66
CA ASP A 17 -0.91 -2.40 -36.85
C ASP A 17 -0.55 -3.86 -37.17
N GLY A 18 -1.42 -4.58 -37.89
CA GLY A 18 -1.21 -5.97 -38.30
C GLY A 18 -1.41 -6.99 -37.17
N THR A 19 -2.15 -6.62 -36.13
CA THR A 19 -2.44 -7.47 -34.95
C THR A 19 -3.72 -8.30 -35.10
N LEU A 20 -4.49 -8.08 -36.17
CA LEU A 20 -5.73 -8.82 -36.44
C LEU A 20 -5.51 -10.30 -36.81
N SER A 21 -6.45 -11.15 -36.42
CA SER A 21 -6.51 -12.54 -36.87
C SER A 21 -6.89 -12.63 -38.36
N ALA A 22 -6.44 -13.69 -39.06
CA ALA A 22 -6.71 -13.85 -40.49
C ALA A 22 -8.21 -13.89 -40.83
N SER A 23 -9.03 -14.47 -39.95
CA SER A 23 -10.50 -14.57 -40.11
C SER A 23 -11.19 -13.22 -39.95
N ASP A 24 -10.72 -12.40 -39.00
CA ASP A 24 -11.31 -11.09 -38.75
C ASP A 24 -10.88 -10.07 -39.80
N LYS A 25 -9.68 -10.24 -40.36
CA LYS A 25 -9.16 -9.39 -41.44
C LYS A 25 -10.03 -9.50 -42.68
N GLU A 26 -10.35 -10.72 -43.09
CA GLU A 26 -11.16 -10.97 -44.28
C GLU A 26 -12.60 -10.42 -44.14
N LYS A 27 -13.19 -10.54 -42.94
CA LYS A 27 -14.51 -9.94 -42.63
C LYS A 27 -14.45 -8.41 -42.67
N LEU A 28 -13.41 -7.81 -42.12
CA LEU A 28 -13.26 -6.36 -42.08
C LEU A 28 -13.01 -5.80 -43.49
N GLU A 29 -12.20 -6.47 -44.31
CA GLU A 29 -11.98 -6.12 -45.72
C GLU A 29 -13.28 -6.17 -46.55
N GLN A 30 -14.13 -7.17 -46.34
CA GLN A 30 -15.45 -7.25 -46.96
C GLN A 30 -16.37 -6.10 -46.51
N GLN A 31 -16.29 -5.69 -45.24
CA GLN A 31 -17.04 -4.55 -44.71
C GLN A 31 -16.53 -3.21 -45.26
N LEU A 32 -15.21 -3.05 -45.45
CA LEU A 32 -14.62 -1.89 -46.12
C LEU A 32 -15.05 -1.79 -47.60
N ALA A 33 -15.22 -2.92 -48.28
CA ALA A 33 -15.69 -2.94 -49.67
C ALA A 33 -17.18 -2.55 -49.79
N THR A 34 -17.97 -2.83 -48.76
CA THR A 34 -19.42 -2.60 -48.76
C THR A 34 -19.80 -1.20 -48.25
N SER A 35 -19.01 -0.61 -47.34
CA SER A 35 -19.34 0.67 -46.71
C SER A 35 -18.38 1.80 -47.13
N PRO A 36 -18.85 2.80 -47.90
CA PRO A 36 -18.02 3.94 -48.30
C PRO A 36 -17.62 4.84 -47.13
N GLU A 37 -18.45 4.91 -46.07
CA GLU A 37 -18.12 5.67 -44.85
C GLU A 37 -16.96 5.03 -44.07
N LEU A 38 -16.92 3.69 -44.02
CA LEU A 38 -15.89 2.93 -43.34
C LEU A 38 -14.53 3.06 -44.04
N LYS A 39 -14.56 2.98 -45.38
CA LYS A 39 -13.37 3.18 -46.22
C LYS A 39 -12.77 4.58 -46.03
N LYS A 40 -13.60 5.62 -46.01
CA LYS A 40 -13.13 6.99 -45.77
C LYS A 40 -12.40 7.11 -44.43
N ARG A 41 -12.92 6.48 -43.37
CA ARG A 41 -12.29 6.53 -42.04
C ARG A 41 -11.02 5.71 -41.96
N PHE A 42 -10.96 4.57 -42.65
CA PHE A 42 -9.72 3.83 -42.82
C PHE A 42 -8.64 4.64 -43.54
N ASP A 43 -8.99 5.32 -44.64
CA ASP A 43 -8.05 6.16 -45.39
C ASP A 43 -7.52 7.34 -44.53
N GLU A 44 -8.38 7.95 -43.70
CA GLU A 44 -7.98 8.97 -42.72
C GLU A 44 -6.96 8.42 -41.71
N LEU A 45 -7.20 7.21 -41.15
CA LEU A 45 -6.29 6.57 -40.19
C LEU A 45 -4.94 6.18 -40.83
N VAL A 46 -4.96 5.68 -42.07
CA VAL A 46 -3.74 5.36 -42.82
C VAL A 46 -2.91 6.61 -43.06
N GLN A 47 -3.55 7.72 -43.41
CA GLN A 47 -2.87 9.01 -43.61
C GLN A 47 -2.22 9.52 -42.32
N VAL A 48 -2.90 9.38 -41.18
CA VAL A 48 -2.35 9.73 -39.86
C VAL A 48 -1.15 8.83 -39.53
N ASN A 49 -1.28 7.51 -39.68
CA ASN A 49 -0.18 6.57 -39.43
C ASN A 49 1.05 6.86 -40.31
N TYR A 50 0.83 7.17 -41.59
CA TYR A 50 1.91 7.57 -42.50
C TYR A 50 2.60 8.85 -42.04
N THR A 51 1.84 9.86 -41.59
CA THR A 51 2.37 11.13 -41.08
C THR A 51 3.19 10.93 -39.81
N LEU A 52 2.73 10.06 -38.91
CA LEU A 52 3.45 9.72 -37.68
C LEU A 52 4.72 8.90 -37.94
N LYS A 53 4.69 7.97 -38.90
CA LYS A 53 5.86 7.17 -39.31
C LYS A 53 6.93 8.00 -40.04
N SER A 54 6.50 9.02 -40.79
CA SER A 54 7.40 9.91 -41.54
C SER A 54 7.93 11.07 -40.71
N SER A 55 7.33 11.33 -39.55
CA SER A 55 7.88 12.25 -38.56
C SER A 55 9.19 11.68 -38.02
N ALA A 56 10.24 12.50 -37.98
CA ALA A 56 11.53 12.08 -37.47
C ALA A 56 11.37 11.61 -36.01
N LEU A 57 11.65 10.33 -35.75
CA LEU A 57 11.72 9.85 -34.38
C LEU A 57 12.88 10.56 -33.68
N GLU A 58 12.57 11.32 -32.64
CA GLU A 58 13.60 11.86 -31.77
C GLU A 58 14.35 10.69 -31.13
N GLN A 59 15.63 10.56 -31.46
CA GLN A 59 16.46 9.56 -30.83
C GLN A 59 16.68 9.97 -29.38
N PRO A 60 16.41 9.08 -28.41
CA PRO A 60 16.72 9.38 -27.03
C PRO A 60 18.23 9.64 -26.90
N SER A 61 18.61 10.47 -25.93
CA SER A 61 20.02 10.71 -25.66
C SER A 61 20.76 9.39 -25.42
N LYS A 62 22.05 9.34 -25.78
CA LYS A 62 22.90 8.13 -25.61
C LYS A 62 22.85 7.53 -24.20
N ASN A 63 22.59 8.37 -23.19
CA ASN A 63 22.57 7.99 -21.77
C ASN A 63 21.15 7.78 -21.21
N PHE A 64 20.10 7.86 -22.04
CA PHE A 64 18.72 7.75 -21.57
C PHE A 64 18.46 6.43 -20.84
N THR A 65 18.79 5.30 -21.46
CA THR A 65 18.62 3.97 -20.86
C THR A 65 19.41 3.84 -19.57
N GLN A 66 20.66 4.31 -19.56
CA GLN A 66 21.49 4.28 -18.36
C GLN A 66 20.88 5.12 -17.23
N LEU A 67 20.39 6.32 -17.54
CA LEU A 67 19.79 7.23 -16.57
C LEU A 67 18.49 6.67 -16.00
N VAL A 68 17.62 6.12 -16.85
CA VAL A 68 16.36 5.47 -16.44
C VAL A 68 16.66 4.27 -15.53
N MET A 69 17.55 3.38 -15.95
CA MET A 69 17.89 2.18 -15.14
C MET A 69 18.56 2.54 -13.82
N THR A 70 19.44 3.55 -13.81
CA THR A 70 20.07 4.05 -12.58
C THR A 70 19.01 4.63 -11.64
N LYS A 71 18.08 5.43 -12.15
CA LYS A 71 17.04 6.07 -11.35
C LYS A 71 16.00 5.07 -10.83
N LEU A 72 15.64 4.08 -11.64
CA LEU A 72 14.73 3.00 -11.27
C LEU A 72 15.28 2.20 -10.08
N ASN A 73 16.59 1.91 -10.08
CA ASN A 73 17.23 1.15 -9.00
C ASN A 73 17.54 2.00 -7.76
N SER A 74 17.63 3.32 -7.89
CA SER A 74 18.01 4.24 -6.80
C SER A 74 16.91 4.54 -5.78
N ASN A 75 15.65 4.25 -6.11
CA ASN A 75 14.50 4.49 -5.22
C ASN A 75 13.74 3.18 -4.90
N PRO A 76 14.37 2.19 -4.23
CA PRO A 76 13.57 1.17 -3.59
C PRO A 76 12.68 1.87 -2.57
N VAL A 77 11.37 1.71 -2.69
CA VAL A 77 10.40 2.32 -1.77
C VAL A 77 10.68 1.76 -0.38
N HIS A 78 11.41 2.49 0.45
CA HIS A 78 11.61 2.15 1.85
C HIS A 78 10.31 2.42 2.61
N THR A 79 9.36 1.48 2.57
CA THR A 79 8.08 1.52 3.33
C THR A 79 8.26 1.17 4.82
N GLY A 80 9.38 1.57 5.42
CA GLY A 80 9.76 1.24 6.80
C GLY A 80 9.70 2.43 7.76
N LEU A 81 9.57 2.14 9.06
CA LEU A 81 9.90 3.12 10.11
C LEU A 81 11.38 3.51 9.95
N SER A 82 11.69 4.80 9.96
CA SER A 82 13.07 5.28 9.96
C SER A 82 13.83 4.65 11.13
N ALA A 83 15.05 4.15 10.89
CA ALA A 83 15.83 3.41 11.88
C ALA A 83 16.00 4.17 13.20
N ARG A 84 16.14 5.50 13.13
CA ARG A 84 16.23 6.37 14.31
C ARG A 84 14.92 6.41 15.12
N ASN A 85 13.79 6.51 14.44
CA ASN A 85 12.48 6.56 15.08
C ASN A 85 12.10 5.19 15.66
N GLY A 86 12.43 4.11 14.96
CA GLY A 86 12.24 2.76 15.49
C GLY A 86 13.11 2.48 16.72
N LEU A 87 14.35 2.97 16.75
CA LEU A 87 15.24 2.80 17.92
C LEU A 87 14.74 3.59 19.14
N LEU A 88 14.22 4.81 18.90
CA LEU A 88 13.62 5.63 19.95
C LEU A 88 12.33 4.97 20.49
N LEU A 89 11.49 4.43 19.61
CA LEU A 89 10.30 3.68 20.00
C LEU A 89 10.67 2.45 20.82
N LEU A 90 11.65 1.65 20.36
CA LEU A 90 12.16 0.49 21.09
C LEU A 90 12.63 0.87 22.50
N ALA A 91 13.42 1.94 22.62
CA ALA A 91 13.88 2.45 23.92
C ALA A 91 12.71 2.86 24.82
N GLY A 92 11.72 3.57 24.28
CA GLY A 92 10.52 3.97 25.01
C GLY A 92 9.71 2.77 25.52
N VAL A 93 9.52 1.73 24.69
CA VAL A 93 8.79 0.52 25.08
C VAL A 93 9.56 -0.26 26.15
N LEU A 94 10.88 -0.36 26.06
CA LEU A 94 11.70 -1.01 27.10
C LEU A 94 11.60 -0.29 28.44
N VAL A 95 11.62 1.06 28.43
CA VAL A 95 11.42 1.85 29.65
C VAL A 95 10.03 1.63 30.22
N ALA A 96 8.99 1.62 29.39
CA ALA A 96 7.61 1.38 29.84
C ALA A 96 7.44 -0.02 30.45
N ILE A 97 8.01 -1.06 29.83
CA ILE A 97 8.03 -2.42 30.38
C ILE A 97 8.78 -2.44 31.71
N GLY A 98 9.96 -1.83 31.80
CA GLY A 98 10.76 -1.78 33.02
C GLY A 98 10.01 -1.12 34.18
N ILE A 99 9.40 0.03 33.95
CA ILE A 99 8.58 0.73 34.96
C ILE A 99 7.37 -0.14 35.33
N GLY A 100 6.65 -0.70 34.35
CA GLY A 100 5.48 -1.55 34.59
C GLY A 100 5.82 -2.79 35.43
N SER A 101 6.93 -3.46 35.11
CA SER A 101 7.43 -4.61 35.86
C SER A 101 7.85 -4.23 37.28
N LEU A 102 8.50 -3.08 37.48
CA LEU A 102 8.84 -2.58 38.81
C LEU A 102 7.60 -2.28 39.65
N LEU A 103 6.58 -1.64 39.07
CA LEU A 103 5.33 -1.35 39.78
C LEU A 103 4.58 -2.63 40.18
N LEU A 104 4.56 -3.64 39.30
CA LEU A 104 4.01 -4.96 39.62
C LEU A 104 4.79 -5.66 40.73
N ALA A 105 6.12 -5.63 40.69
CA ALA A 105 6.97 -6.26 41.70
C ALA A 105 6.78 -5.63 43.09
N ASN A 106 6.53 -4.32 43.14
CA ASN A 106 6.24 -3.59 44.38
C ASN A 106 4.79 -3.75 44.88
N GLY A 107 3.97 -4.60 44.23
CA GLY A 107 2.61 -4.89 44.68
C GLY A 107 1.62 -3.74 44.53
N VAL A 108 1.94 -2.71 43.72
CA VAL A 108 1.08 -1.52 43.52
C VAL A 108 -0.32 -1.91 43.01
N PHE A 109 -0.43 -3.04 42.32
CA PHE A 109 -1.66 -3.55 41.71
C PHE A 109 -2.22 -4.81 42.40
N ASP A 110 -1.69 -5.19 43.56
CA ASP A 110 -2.16 -6.37 44.30
C ASP A 110 -3.48 -6.11 45.05
N SER A 111 -3.83 -4.85 45.27
CA SER A 111 -5.13 -4.49 45.87
C SER A 111 -6.26 -4.77 44.88
N PRO A 112 -7.25 -5.62 45.23
CA PRO A 112 -8.45 -5.77 44.42
C PRO A 112 -9.20 -4.43 44.39
N GLY A 113 -9.38 -3.89 43.19
CA GLY A 113 -10.18 -2.68 42.96
C GLY A 113 -11.63 -3.06 42.64
N SER A 114 -12.57 -2.23 43.08
CA SER A 114 -13.94 -2.26 42.57
C SER A 114 -14.19 -0.97 41.81
N ILE A 115 -14.81 -1.08 40.63
CA ILE A 115 -15.37 0.10 39.97
C ILE A 115 -16.70 0.35 40.67
N ASP A 116 -16.74 1.39 41.50
CA ASP A 116 -17.99 1.86 42.07
C ASP A 116 -18.69 2.77 41.05
N LEU A 117 -19.65 2.19 40.34
CA LEU A 117 -20.47 2.93 39.38
C LEU A 117 -21.31 4.01 40.05
N ASN A 118 -21.42 3.99 41.39
CA ASN A 118 -22.22 4.97 42.10
C ASN A 118 -21.55 6.37 42.19
N ASN A 119 -20.25 6.45 41.91
CA ASN A 119 -19.50 7.71 41.92
C ASN A 119 -19.34 8.33 40.52
N MET A 120 -20.00 7.78 39.49
CA MET A 120 -20.00 8.36 38.15
C MET A 120 -21.00 9.52 38.06
N VAL A 121 -20.55 10.65 37.50
CA VAL A 121 -21.25 11.95 37.39
C VAL A 121 -22.69 11.85 36.85
N LEU A 122 -23.03 10.76 36.15
CA LEU A 122 -24.33 10.54 35.51
C LEU A 122 -25.39 9.87 36.41
N GLN A 123 -25.06 9.35 37.60
CA GLN A 123 -26.04 8.61 38.41
C GLN A 123 -26.98 9.53 39.20
N ASN A 124 -26.49 10.69 39.66
CA ASN A 124 -27.14 11.49 40.70
C ASN A 124 -28.50 12.12 40.33
N GLN A 125 -28.99 11.95 39.10
CA GLN A 125 -30.26 12.53 38.64
C GLN A 125 -31.33 11.51 38.22
N TYR A 126 -30.99 10.24 37.91
CA TYR A 126 -31.94 9.31 37.27
C TYR A 126 -31.97 7.88 37.82
N ILE A 127 -30.98 7.45 38.62
CA ILE A 127 -30.91 6.07 39.13
C ILE A 127 -30.82 6.11 40.66
N LYS A 128 -31.87 5.63 41.34
CA LYS A 128 -31.97 5.61 42.83
C LYS A 128 -31.57 4.27 43.46
N GLU A 129 -31.30 3.25 42.65
CA GLU A 129 -30.86 1.93 43.14
C GLU A 129 -29.34 1.81 43.05
N PRO A 130 -28.68 1.24 44.09
CA PRO A 130 -27.25 1.02 44.07
C PRO A 130 -26.90 0.01 42.98
N LEU A 131 -26.09 0.44 42.02
CA LEU A 131 -25.61 -0.44 40.97
C LEU A 131 -24.60 -1.43 41.56
N PRO A 132 -24.56 -2.69 41.06
CA PRO A 132 -23.60 -3.68 41.54
C PRO A 132 -22.17 -3.22 41.22
N SER A 133 -21.30 -3.25 42.23
CA SER A 133 -19.87 -3.00 42.02
C SER A 133 -19.24 -4.18 41.28
N ILE A 134 -18.46 -3.88 40.24
CA ILE A 134 -17.78 -4.91 39.45
C ILE A 134 -16.35 -5.05 40.00
N PRO A 135 -15.99 -6.20 40.61
CA PRO A 135 -14.64 -6.44 41.06
C PRO A 135 -13.73 -6.64 39.85
N PHE A 136 -12.58 -5.97 39.82
CA PHE A 136 -11.59 -6.15 38.77
C PHE A 136 -10.21 -6.43 39.37
N ASN A 137 -9.43 -7.26 38.67
CA ASN A 137 -8.09 -7.62 39.07
C ASN A 137 -7.08 -6.72 38.34
N GLY A 138 -6.60 -5.66 39.01
CA GLY A 138 -5.63 -4.71 38.45
C GLY A 138 -4.34 -5.38 37.99
N LYS A 139 -3.84 -6.37 38.75
CA LYS A 139 -2.67 -7.18 38.39
C LYS A 139 -2.84 -7.91 37.06
N LEU A 140 -4.02 -8.50 36.83
CA LEU A 140 -4.32 -9.19 35.58
C LEU A 140 -4.31 -8.23 34.39
N VAL A 141 -4.93 -7.04 34.55
CA VAL A 141 -4.96 -6.02 33.50
C VAL A 141 -3.56 -5.54 33.15
N VAL A 142 -2.74 -5.20 34.15
CA VAL A 142 -1.38 -4.72 33.92
C VAL A 142 -0.49 -5.81 33.30
N ASN A 143 -0.65 -7.08 33.71
CA ASN A 143 0.05 -8.20 33.08
C ASN A 143 -0.29 -8.33 31.58
N ILE A 144 -1.55 -8.17 31.20
CA ILE A 144 -1.96 -8.19 29.78
C ILE A 144 -1.31 -7.03 29.03
N ILE A 145 -1.30 -5.82 29.61
CA ILE A 145 -0.69 -4.64 29.00
C ILE A 145 0.82 -4.84 28.80
N ILE A 146 1.52 -5.39 29.77
CA ILE A 146 2.96 -5.68 29.66
C ILE A 146 3.21 -6.74 28.59
N MET A 147 2.40 -7.79 28.54
CA MET A 147 2.52 -8.85 27.53
C MET A 147 2.35 -8.29 26.12
N LEU A 148 1.37 -7.40 25.90
CA LEU A 148 1.22 -6.66 24.65
C LEU A 148 2.43 -5.78 24.31
N ASN A 149 2.99 -5.07 25.30
CA ASN A 149 4.18 -4.26 25.09
C ASN A 149 5.42 -5.10 24.73
N ILE A 150 5.55 -6.30 25.29
CA ILE A 150 6.62 -7.24 24.92
C ILE A 150 6.46 -7.67 23.46
N ILE A 151 5.26 -8.04 23.02
CA ILE A 151 4.99 -8.37 21.61
C ILE A 151 5.35 -7.19 20.70
N LEU A 152 4.94 -5.98 21.08
CA LEU A 152 5.27 -4.76 20.34
C LEU A 152 6.78 -4.53 20.27
N ALA A 153 7.51 -4.73 21.38
CA ALA A 153 8.96 -4.61 21.42
C ALA A 153 9.63 -5.58 20.45
N PHE A 154 9.19 -6.84 20.39
CA PHE A 154 9.72 -7.82 19.45
C PHE A 154 9.46 -7.44 18.00
N LEU A 155 8.25 -6.98 17.67
CA LEU A 155 7.90 -6.54 16.32
C LEU A 155 8.76 -5.33 15.89
N VAL A 156 8.92 -4.36 16.78
CA VAL A 156 9.72 -3.16 16.53
C VAL A 156 11.19 -3.53 16.39
N LEU A 157 11.71 -4.41 17.24
CA LEU A 157 13.09 -4.91 17.18
C LEU A 157 13.36 -5.59 15.84
N ASP A 158 12.47 -6.48 15.41
CA ASP A 158 12.61 -7.21 14.15
C ASP A 158 12.65 -6.26 12.95
N ARG A 159 11.66 -5.36 12.88
CA ARG A 159 11.55 -4.41 11.76
C ARG A 159 12.63 -3.34 11.75
N THR A 160 13.08 -2.88 12.91
CA THR A 160 14.00 -1.74 13.05
C THR A 160 15.46 -2.17 13.06
N VAL A 161 15.78 -3.30 13.69
CA VAL A 161 17.17 -3.72 13.94
C VAL A 161 17.52 -4.95 13.12
N LEU A 162 16.76 -6.03 13.24
CA LEU A 162 17.11 -7.31 12.62
C LEU A 162 17.09 -7.23 11.09
N LYS A 163 15.97 -6.78 10.52
CA LYS A 163 15.80 -6.69 9.06
C LYS A 163 16.90 -5.87 8.37
N PRO A 164 17.18 -4.60 8.75
CA PRO A 164 18.25 -3.84 8.10
C PRO A 164 19.66 -4.39 8.38
N TRP A 165 19.87 -5.10 9.50
CA TRP A 165 21.15 -5.74 9.78
C TRP A 165 21.40 -6.95 8.88
N PHE A 166 20.37 -7.77 8.64
CA PHE A 166 20.44 -8.89 7.70
C PHE A 166 20.56 -8.42 6.25
N ASP A 167 19.78 -7.40 5.84
CA ASP A 167 19.84 -6.82 4.50
C ASP A 167 21.25 -6.26 4.20
N LYS A 168 21.89 -5.59 5.16
CA LYS A 168 23.27 -5.12 5.02
C LYS A 168 24.27 -6.25 4.83
N ARG A 169 24.10 -7.37 5.53
CA ARG A 169 25.00 -8.53 5.39
C ARG A 169 24.80 -9.27 4.08
N ALA A 170 23.57 -9.42 3.63
CA ALA A 170 23.26 -10.06 2.35
C ALA A 170 23.93 -9.31 1.17
N ASN A 171 23.96 -7.98 1.23
CA ASN A 171 24.52 -7.14 0.18
C ASN A 171 26.06 -6.97 0.25
N MET A 172 26.74 -7.42 1.32
CA MET A 172 28.22 -7.36 1.42
C MET A 172 28.92 -8.58 0.79
N HIS A 173 28.17 -9.62 0.42
CA HIS A 173 28.71 -10.87 -0.14
C HIS A 173 28.60 -10.95 -1.68
N TYR A 174 28.43 -9.81 -2.36
CA TYR A 174 28.43 -9.69 -3.82
C TYR A 174 29.35 -8.57 -4.29
#